data_AF-A0A2K2VH31-F1
#
_entry.id   AF-A0A2K2VH31-F1
#
_cell.length_a   1.000
_cell.length_b   1.000
_cell.length_c   1.000
_cell.angle_alpha   90.00
_cell.angle_beta   90.00
_cell.angle_gamma   90.00
#
_symmetry.space_group_name_H-M   'P 1'
#
loop_
_entity.id
_entity.type
_entity.pdbx_description
1 polymer ?
#
loop_
_entity_poly.entity_id
_entity_poly.type
_entity_poly.pdbx_seq_one_letter_code
_entity_poly.pdbx_strand_id
1 'polypeptide(L)'
;QWRAEPADTWEVSLPGKEKADYFVRIKVPADFSSNSARIKAYIGEEEAVLDVKVLPPSPIALCPYFKPCGEGITGLRKFSPLTISDKGIKVKDWRGESDISAKAWVGWDEENFYFLAEVQDDFFNQPFSGKDIWQGDCIQMAFRPFGVAEEPTYNGVYEYGLALGKNGEMVYQWEPEEGYSRFGICKIQREGNRTIYQFSLPWKAIGLENVEAGREIGWAFTVNENDGDGFRGWLEWAGGICGKKDASLFGKLILEKRG
;
A
#
# COMPACT_ATOMS: atom_id res chain seq x y z
N GLN A 1 -2.35 -21.30 -14.50
CA GLN A 1 -3.20 -21.69 -15.65
C GLN A 1 -4.35 -20.71 -15.73
N TRP A 2 -4.57 -20.06 -16.88
CA TRP A 2 -5.77 -19.27 -17.11
C TRP A 2 -6.98 -20.18 -17.06
N ARG A 3 -7.84 -19.98 -16.07
CA ARG A 3 -9.15 -20.60 -16.03
C ARG A 3 -10.18 -19.49 -16.04
N ALA A 4 -10.63 -19.13 -17.22
CA ALA A 4 -12.03 -18.80 -17.39
C ALA A 4 -12.73 -20.15 -17.54
N GLU A 5 -12.97 -20.81 -16.41
CA GLU A 5 -13.91 -21.92 -16.36
C GLU A 5 -14.96 -21.65 -15.26
N PRO A 6 -16.23 -21.94 -15.56
CA PRO A 6 -16.62 -22.73 -16.72
C PRO A 6 -16.59 -21.88 -17.99
N ALA A 7 -16.22 -22.52 -19.11
CA ALA A 7 -16.70 -22.09 -20.40
C ALA A 7 -18.23 -22.29 -20.38
N ASP A 8 -18.92 -21.46 -19.60
CA ASP A 8 -20.37 -21.41 -19.65
C ASP A 8 -20.71 -20.47 -20.78
N THR A 9 -21.08 -21.03 -21.91
CA THR A 9 -21.99 -20.33 -22.82
C THR A 9 -23.26 -20.01 -22.05
N TRP A 10 -23.52 -18.73 -21.78
CA TRP A 10 -24.80 -18.26 -21.25
C TRP A 10 -25.63 -17.75 -22.42
N GLU A 11 -26.59 -18.55 -22.87
CA GLU A 11 -27.61 -18.07 -23.80
C GLU A 11 -28.63 -17.25 -23.02
N VAL A 12 -28.80 -15.99 -23.40
CA VAL A 12 -29.79 -15.12 -22.79
C VAL A 12 -30.82 -14.73 -23.84
N SER A 13 -32.07 -15.12 -23.61
CA SER A 13 -33.20 -14.68 -24.42
C SER A 13 -33.59 -13.27 -24.00
N LEU A 14 -33.40 -12.29 -24.87
CA LEU A 14 -33.88 -10.92 -24.65
C LEU A 14 -35.40 -10.89 -24.89
N PRO A 15 -36.25 -10.63 -23.87
CA PRO A 15 -37.66 -10.39 -24.12
C PRO A 15 -37.79 -9.13 -24.97
N GLY A 16 -38.71 -9.15 -25.93
CA GLY A 16 -38.89 -8.07 -26.90
C GLY A 16 -39.07 -6.71 -26.21
N LYS A 17 -38.00 -5.90 -26.31
CA LYS A 17 -37.79 -4.58 -25.68
C LYS A 17 -37.30 -4.66 -24.22
N GLU A 18 -36.00 -4.63 -24.04
CA GLU A 18 -35.21 -3.50 -23.52
C GLU A 18 -33.74 -3.93 -23.38
N LYS A 19 -32.83 -2.95 -23.36
CA LYS A 19 -31.39 -3.11 -23.19
C LYS A 19 -31.05 -4.12 -22.08
N ALA A 20 -30.11 -5.04 -22.33
CA ALA A 20 -29.54 -5.91 -21.29
C ALA A 20 -28.05 -5.63 -21.14
N ASP A 21 -27.61 -5.41 -19.89
CA ASP A 21 -26.21 -5.22 -19.53
C ASP A 21 -25.72 -6.48 -18.80
N TYR A 22 -24.59 -7.04 -19.27
CA TYR A 22 -23.96 -8.23 -18.67
C TYR A 22 -22.58 -7.87 -18.15
N PHE A 23 -22.27 -8.32 -16.92
CA PHE A 23 -20.96 -8.10 -16.30
C PHE A 23 -20.12 -9.37 -16.38
N VAL A 24 -18.96 -9.28 -17.03
CA VAL A 24 -17.96 -10.35 -17.08
C VAL A 24 -16.82 -9.98 -16.14
N ARG A 25 -16.60 -10.79 -15.11
CA ARG A 25 -15.47 -10.63 -14.18
C ARG A 25 -14.39 -11.66 -14.51
N ILE A 26 -13.23 -11.19 -14.98
CA ILE A 26 -12.09 -12.04 -15.33
C ILE A 26 -11.03 -11.93 -14.23
N LYS A 27 -10.66 -13.06 -13.63
CA LYS A 27 -9.54 -13.12 -12.69
C LYS A 27 -8.25 -13.39 -13.44
N VAL A 28 -7.28 -12.48 -13.31
CA VAL A 28 -5.95 -12.68 -13.87
C VAL A 28 -5.05 -13.38 -12.85
N PRO A 29 -4.30 -14.43 -13.24
CA PRO A 29 -3.34 -15.08 -12.35
C PRO A 29 -2.29 -14.12 -11.78
N ALA A 30 -1.85 -14.38 -10.53
CA ALA A 30 -0.88 -13.54 -9.84
C ALA A 30 0.54 -13.58 -10.46
N ASP A 31 0.80 -14.50 -11.37
CA ASP A 31 2.06 -14.63 -12.13
C ASP A 31 1.98 -14.01 -13.53
N PHE A 32 0.90 -13.29 -13.86
CA PHE A 32 0.78 -12.65 -15.18
C PHE A 32 1.75 -11.49 -15.34
N SER A 33 2.58 -11.58 -16.38
CA SER A 33 3.69 -10.65 -16.63
C SER A 33 3.35 -9.50 -17.58
N SER A 34 2.19 -9.53 -18.26
CA SER A 34 1.76 -8.47 -19.17
C SER A 34 0.86 -7.45 -18.46
N ASN A 35 0.97 -6.18 -18.86
CA ASN A 35 0.14 -5.07 -18.37
C ASN A 35 -1.18 -4.92 -19.15
N SER A 36 -1.43 -5.81 -20.09
CA SER A 36 -2.63 -5.84 -20.93
C SER A 36 -3.04 -7.28 -21.21
N ALA A 37 -4.34 -7.51 -21.29
CA ALA A 37 -4.95 -8.75 -21.74
C ALA A 37 -5.94 -8.45 -22.86
N ARG A 38 -5.94 -9.29 -23.89
CA ARG A 38 -6.92 -9.22 -24.96
C ARG A 38 -8.10 -10.10 -24.61
N ILE A 39 -9.28 -9.51 -24.52
CA ILE A 39 -10.54 -10.20 -24.27
C ILE A 39 -11.30 -10.22 -25.59
N LYS A 40 -11.73 -11.42 -25.99
CA LYS A 40 -12.59 -11.60 -27.15
C LYS A 40 -13.92 -12.18 -26.68
N ALA A 41 -15.01 -11.52 -27.01
CA ALA A 41 -16.37 -11.97 -26.74
C ALA A 41 -17.12 -12.16 -28.07
N TYR A 42 -17.98 -13.17 -28.13
CA TYR A 42 -18.82 -13.45 -29.27
C TYR A 42 -20.28 -13.26 -28.88
N ILE A 43 -21.05 -12.55 -29.70
CA ILE A 43 -22.50 -12.36 -29.54
C ILE A 43 -23.14 -12.88 -30.82
N GLY A 44 -23.63 -14.14 -30.79
CA GLY A 44 -24.01 -14.84 -32.02
C GLY A 44 -22.78 -15.11 -32.91
N GLU A 45 -22.83 -14.67 -34.17
CA GLU A 45 -21.70 -14.74 -35.11
C GLU A 45 -20.80 -13.49 -35.08
N GLU A 46 -21.22 -12.43 -34.39
CA GLU A 46 -20.46 -11.19 -34.29
C GLU A 46 -19.40 -11.28 -33.19
N GLU A 47 -18.23 -10.72 -33.45
CA GLU A 47 -17.12 -10.65 -32.50
C GLU A 47 -16.86 -9.23 -32.04
N ALA A 48 -16.55 -9.09 -30.74
CA ALA A 48 -15.98 -7.89 -30.17
C ALA A 48 -14.64 -8.23 -29.51
N VAL A 49 -13.61 -7.46 -29.84
CA VAL A 49 -12.27 -7.57 -29.25
C VAL A 49 -12.02 -6.31 -28.43
N LEU A 50 -11.70 -6.49 -27.16
CA LEU A 50 -11.32 -5.42 -26.26
C LEU A 50 -9.93 -5.71 -25.70
N ASP A 51 -9.00 -4.76 -25.87
CA ASP A 51 -7.73 -4.78 -25.14
C ASP A 51 -7.96 -4.12 -23.78
N VAL A 52 -7.83 -4.88 -22.70
CA VAL A 52 -8.04 -4.41 -21.33
C VAL A 52 -6.71 -4.28 -20.63
N LYS A 53 -6.51 -3.15 -19.96
CA LYS A 53 -5.35 -2.94 -19.08
C LYS A 53 -5.48 -3.87 -17.89
N VAL A 54 -4.45 -4.67 -17.66
CA VAL A 54 -4.36 -5.52 -16.47
C VAL A 54 -3.43 -4.86 -15.49
N LEU A 55 -3.94 -4.56 -14.31
CA LEU A 55 -3.11 -4.09 -13.21
C LEU A 55 -2.30 -5.26 -12.65
N PRO A 56 -1.03 -5.03 -12.26
CA PRO A 56 -0.25 -6.06 -11.58
C PRO A 56 -1.01 -6.53 -10.33
N PRO A 57 -0.90 -7.82 -9.97
CA PRO A 57 -1.53 -8.34 -8.78
C PRO A 57 -1.05 -7.57 -7.55
N SER A 58 -2.00 -7.02 -6.79
CA SER A 58 -1.71 -6.30 -5.55
C SER A 58 -0.94 -7.19 -4.58
N PRO A 59 0.22 -6.75 -4.06
CA PRO A 59 0.90 -7.49 -3.00
C PRO A 59 -0.03 -7.59 -1.77
N ILE A 60 0.07 -8.69 -1.03
CA ILE A 60 -0.78 -8.96 0.14
C ILE A 60 0.07 -8.82 1.41
N ALA A 61 -0.38 -7.98 2.33
CA ALA A 61 0.10 -7.91 3.70
C ALA A 61 -0.92 -8.61 4.60
N LEU A 62 -0.57 -9.79 5.09
CA LEU A 62 -1.31 -10.44 6.17
C LEU A 62 -1.01 -9.68 7.46
N CYS A 63 -2.05 -9.10 8.05
CA CYS A 63 -1.95 -8.29 9.25
C CYS A 63 -2.42 -9.13 10.44
N PRO A 64 -1.50 -9.72 11.22
CA PRO A 64 -1.88 -10.58 12.33
C PRO A 64 -2.52 -9.78 13.47
N TYR A 65 -3.46 -10.42 14.18
CA TYR A 65 -3.95 -9.86 15.44
C TYR A 65 -2.77 -9.72 16.42
N PHE A 66 -2.57 -8.51 16.91
CA PHE A 66 -1.47 -8.12 17.76
C PHE A 66 -1.94 -7.08 18.77
N LYS A 67 -1.93 -7.47 20.04
CA LYS A 67 -2.13 -6.55 21.16
C LYS A 67 -0.77 -6.23 21.79
N PRO A 68 -0.27 -4.99 21.71
CA PRO A 68 1.01 -4.61 22.31
C PRO A 68 1.02 -4.93 23.81
N CYS A 69 2.13 -5.52 24.28
CA CYS A 69 2.39 -5.77 25.70
C CYS A 69 3.90 -5.63 25.96
N GLY A 70 4.31 -5.35 27.20
CA GLY A 70 5.72 -5.24 27.57
C GLY A 70 6.46 -4.20 26.72
N GLU A 71 7.34 -4.66 25.82
CA GLU A 71 8.17 -3.85 24.91
C GLU A 71 7.38 -3.01 23.88
N GLY A 72 6.04 -3.10 23.88
CA GLY A 72 5.18 -2.33 22.99
C GLY A 72 5.16 -2.91 21.58
N ILE A 73 5.34 -2.06 20.57
CA ILE A 73 5.16 -2.44 19.14
C ILE A 73 6.36 -3.20 18.57
N THR A 74 7.53 -3.13 19.21
CA THR A 74 8.70 -3.94 18.80
C THR A 74 8.41 -5.45 18.81
N GLY A 75 7.42 -5.89 19.61
CA GLY A 75 6.92 -7.27 19.62
C GLY A 75 6.36 -7.76 18.28
N LEU A 76 6.09 -6.87 17.31
CA LEU A 76 5.73 -7.25 15.94
C LEU A 76 6.81 -8.09 15.24
N ARG A 77 8.09 -8.00 15.66
CA ARG A 77 9.21 -8.77 15.10
C ARG A 77 9.05 -10.30 15.23
N LYS A 78 8.11 -10.78 16.04
CA LYS A 78 7.77 -12.21 16.12
C LYS A 78 7.09 -12.72 14.84
N PHE A 79 6.54 -11.83 14.02
CA PHE A 79 5.91 -12.15 12.75
C PHE A 79 6.89 -12.02 11.59
N SER A 80 6.52 -12.56 10.43
CA SER A 80 7.33 -12.43 9.22
C SER A 80 7.29 -10.99 8.71
N PRO A 81 8.44 -10.38 8.33
CA PRO A 81 8.46 -9.05 7.78
C PRO A 81 7.88 -9.02 6.36
N LEU A 82 7.26 -7.90 6.03
CA LEU A 82 7.09 -7.41 4.67
C LEU A 82 8.46 -6.96 4.15
N THR A 83 8.80 -7.39 2.94
CA THR A 83 10.03 -7.04 2.24
C THR A 83 9.72 -6.30 0.96
N ILE A 84 10.63 -5.42 0.55
CA ILE A 84 10.51 -4.66 -0.69
C ILE A 84 11.17 -5.47 -1.80
N SER A 85 10.43 -5.73 -2.88
CA SER A 85 10.97 -6.43 -4.05
C SER A 85 11.85 -5.51 -4.89
N ASP A 86 12.70 -6.08 -5.76
CA ASP A 86 13.54 -5.31 -6.69
C ASP A 86 12.74 -4.31 -7.54
N LYS A 87 11.49 -4.65 -7.90
CA LYS A 87 10.61 -3.76 -8.66
C LYS A 87 10.19 -2.52 -7.87
N GLY A 88 10.20 -2.61 -6.55
CA GLY A 88 9.89 -1.52 -5.62
C GLY A 88 11.07 -0.57 -5.37
N ILE A 89 12.23 -0.83 -5.96
CA ILE A 89 13.38 0.07 -5.85
C ILE A 89 13.25 1.15 -6.93
N LYS A 90 12.93 2.38 -6.53
CA LYS A 90 12.81 3.58 -7.40
C LYS A 90 13.85 4.64 -7.06
N VAL A 91 14.94 4.24 -6.43
CA VAL A 91 16.05 5.10 -6.02
C VAL A 91 17.02 5.27 -7.20
N LYS A 92 17.31 6.51 -7.56
CA LYS A 92 18.27 6.82 -8.61
C LYS A 92 19.68 6.41 -8.17
N ASP A 93 20.40 5.76 -9.08
CA ASP A 93 21.78 5.31 -8.86
C ASP A 93 21.91 4.41 -7.61
N TRP A 94 20.90 3.57 -7.33
CA TRP A 94 20.87 2.67 -6.17
C TRP A 94 22.11 1.77 -6.10
N ARG A 95 22.81 1.80 -4.97
CA ARG A 95 24.12 1.13 -4.79
C ARG A 95 24.04 -0.20 -4.04
N GLY A 96 22.83 -0.74 -3.85
CA GLY A 96 22.58 -1.99 -3.13
C GLY A 96 21.98 -1.77 -1.74
N GLU A 97 21.73 -2.85 -0.98
CA GLU A 97 21.00 -2.78 0.30
C GLU A 97 21.67 -1.93 1.39
N SER A 98 22.99 -1.71 1.28
CA SER A 98 23.73 -0.83 2.20
C SER A 98 23.51 0.66 1.92
N ASP A 99 23.10 1.02 0.69
CA ASP A 99 22.67 2.37 0.29
C ASP A 99 21.35 2.68 0.99
N ILE A 100 20.31 1.94 0.60
CA ILE A 100 19.03 1.94 1.30
C ILE A 100 18.35 0.57 1.17
N SER A 101 17.81 0.07 2.29
CA SER A 101 16.91 -1.08 2.33
C SER A 101 15.93 -0.98 3.50
N ALA A 102 14.80 -1.67 3.40
CA ALA A 102 13.79 -1.64 4.46
C ALA A 102 13.07 -2.98 4.66
N LYS A 103 12.70 -3.24 5.91
CA LYS A 103 11.77 -4.28 6.32
C LYS A 103 10.67 -3.64 7.16
N ALA A 104 9.43 -4.13 7.00
CA ALA A 104 8.31 -3.66 7.79
C ALA A 104 7.54 -4.82 8.40
N TRP A 105 6.86 -4.56 9.51
CA TRP A 105 5.92 -5.46 10.14
C TRP A 105 4.64 -4.69 10.40
N VAL A 106 3.54 -5.40 10.27
CA VAL A 106 2.20 -4.89 10.55
C VAL A 106 1.53 -5.76 11.59
N GLY A 107 0.61 -5.17 12.33
CA GLY A 107 -0.31 -5.89 13.19
C GLY A 107 -1.52 -5.03 13.49
N TRP A 108 -2.54 -5.64 14.09
CA TRP A 108 -3.74 -4.90 14.45
C TRP A 108 -4.41 -5.41 15.70
N ASP A 109 -5.15 -4.54 16.36
CA ASP A 109 -6.20 -4.92 17.30
C ASP A 109 -7.50 -4.16 16.98
N GLU A 110 -8.50 -4.33 17.84
CA GLU A 110 -9.82 -3.71 17.65
C GLU A 110 -9.77 -2.17 17.55
N GLU A 111 -8.73 -1.54 18.08
CA GLU A 111 -8.61 -0.08 18.17
C GLU A 111 -7.61 0.50 17.17
N ASN A 112 -6.51 -0.20 16.89
CA ASN A 112 -5.37 0.35 16.16
C ASN A 112 -4.81 -0.58 15.08
N PHE A 113 -4.29 0.08 14.05
CA PHE A 113 -3.24 -0.45 13.20
C PHE A 113 -1.88 -0.19 13.83
N TYR A 114 -0.98 -1.16 13.73
CA TYR A 114 0.40 -1.06 14.19
C TYR A 114 1.37 -1.29 13.05
N PHE A 115 2.39 -0.44 12.97
CA PHE A 115 3.46 -0.51 11.98
C PHE A 115 4.81 -0.36 12.66
N LEU A 116 5.72 -1.26 12.30
CA LEU A 116 7.13 -1.20 12.66
C LEU A 116 7.92 -1.26 11.36
N ALA A 117 8.85 -0.35 11.14
CA ALA A 117 9.80 -0.45 10.04
C ALA A 117 11.23 -0.29 10.52
N GLU A 118 12.12 -1.00 9.85
CA GLU A 118 13.56 -0.88 9.98
C GLU A 118 14.11 -0.47 8.64
N VAL A 119 14.72 0.72 8.62
CA VAL A 119 15.35 1.29 7.45
C VAL A 119 16.85 1.29 7.68
N GLN A 120 17.58 0.67 6.77
CA GLN A 120 19.01 0.77 6.62
C GLN A 120 19.25 1.86 5.58
N ASP A 121 20.06 2.87 5.92
CA ASP A 121 20.31 4.04 5.09
C ASP A 121 21.71 4.61 5.42
N ASP A 122 22.56 4.76 4.40
CA ASP A 122 23.95 5.21 4.54
C ASP A 122 24.08 6.70 4.89
N PHE A 123 23.13 7.55 4.51
CA PHE A 123 23.12 8.97 4.79
C PHE A 123 21.73 9.53 5.06
N PHE A 124 21.44 9.81 6.33
CA PHE A 124 20.17 10.42 6.71
C PHE A 124 20.18 11.95 6.56
N ASN A 125 19.29 12.47 5.74
CA ASN A 125 18.96 13.87 5.56
C ASN A 125 17.43 14.14 5.56
N GLN A 126 16.95 14.67 6.69
CA GLN A 126 15.59 15.20 6.78
C GLN A 126 15.58 16.66 7.27
N PRO A 127 15.89 17.64 6.39
CA PRO A 127 15.85 19.06 6.73
C PRO A 127 14.44 19.66 6.59
N PHE A 128 13.49 18.93 6.01
CA PHE A 128 12.15 19.42 5.68
C PHE A 128 11.16 19.20 6.84
N SER A 129 10.04 19.92 6.79
CA SER A 129 8.96 19.84 7.77
C SER A 129 7.61 20.10 7.12
N GLY A 130 6.52 19.81 7.83
CA GLY A 130 5.15 19.98 7.32
C GLY A 130 4.91 19.19 6.04
N LYS A 131 4.26 19.80 5.05
CA LYS A 131 3.93 19.14 3.78
C LYS A 131 5.13 18.72 2.97
N ASP A 132 6.32 19.25 3.23
CA ASP A 132 7.52 19.05 2.42
C ASP A 132 8.41 17.91 2.93
N ILE A 133 8.02 17.21 4.02
CA ILE A 133 8.82 16.10 4.56
C ILE A 133 9.11 15.00 3.53
N TRP A 134 8.28 14.85 2.49
CA TRP A 134 8.49 13.91 1.40
C TRP A 134 9.81 14.12 0.64
N GLN A 135 10.41 15.31 0.71
CA GLN A 135 11.64 15.61 0.00
C GLN A 135 12.89 15.03 0.69
N GLY A 136 12.83 14.72 1.98
CA GLY A 136 13.90 14.07 2.75
C GLY A 136 13.55 12.65 3.15
N ASP A 137 14.36 12.06 4.03
CA ASP A 137 14.10 10.70 4.51
C ASP A 137 12.86 10.64 5.39
N CYS A 138 11.88 9.90 4.91
CA CYS A 138 10.63 9.66 5.61
C CYS A 138 9.96 8.38 5.11
N ILE A 139 8.99 7.91 5.86
CA ILE A 139 8.04 6.90 5.38
C ILE A 139 6.75 7.61 5.00
N GLN A 140 6.22 7.34 3.81
CA GLN A 140 4.84 7.67 3.47
C GLN A 140 4.00 6.42 3.55
N MET A 141 2.76 6.54 3.98
CA MET A 141 1.84 5.42 4.16
C MET A 141 0.44 5.85 3.77
N ALA A 142 -0.21 5.05 2.93
CA ALA A 142 -1.53 5.36 2.42
C ALA A 142 -2.51 4.22 2.74
N PHE A 143 -3.72 4.60 3.14
CA PHE A 143 -4.83 3.69 3.43
C PHE A 143 -6.04 4.06 2.59
N ARG A 144 -6.66 3.07 1.97
CA ARG A 144 -7.98 3.16 1.35
C ARG A 144 -8.92 2.18 2.08
N PRO A 145 -9.76 2.66 3.01
CA PRO A 145 -10.55 1.83 3.92
C PRO A 145 -11.47 0.81 3.24
N PHE A 146 -11.85 1.07 1.99
CA PHE A 146 -12.78 0.28 1.19
C PHE A 146 -12.09 -0.65 0.18
N GLY A 147 -10.81 -0.98 0.41
CA GLY A 147 -10.01 -1.84 -0.46
C GLY A 147 -9.25 -1.10 -1.57
N VAL A 148 -8.56 -1.84 -2.42
CA VAL A 148 -7.85 -1.31 -3.60
C VAL A 148 -8.86 -0.72 -4.59
N ALA A 149 -8.52 0.37 -5.26
CA ALA A 149 -9.40 0.95 -6.26
C ALA A 149 -9.44 0.08 -7.53
N GLU A 150 -10.62 -0.02 -8.17
CA GLU A 150 -10.77 -0.79 -9.42
C GLU A 150 -10.20 -0.04 -10.65
N GLU A 151 -10.14 1.29 -10.58
CA GLU A 151 -9.67 2.18 -11.64
C GLU A 151 -8.68 3.22 -11.07
N PRO A 152 -7.82 3.83 -11.92
CA PRO A 152 -6.89 4.86 -11.49
C PRO A 152 -7.56 6.06 -10.80
N THR A 153 -7.37 6.19 -9.49
CA THR A 153 -7.90 7.29 -8.67
C THR A 153 -7.12 7.39 -7.36
N TYR A 154 -7.14 8.55 -6.71
CA TYR A 154 -6.62 8.72 -5.34
C TYR A 154 -7.73 9.10 -4.33
N ASN A 155 -9.00 8.97 -4.74
CA ASN A 155 -10.13 9.35 -3.89
C ASN A 155 -10.33 8.36 -2.73
N GLY A 156 -10.67 8.91 -1.56
CA GLY A 156 -10.91 8.12 -0.35
C GLY A 156 -9.65 7.53 0.26
N VAL A 157 -8.48 8.13 -0.04
CA VAL A 157 -7.20 7.79 0.55
C VAL A 157 -6.95 8.64 1.80
N TYR A 158 -6.33 8.03 2.79
CA TYR A 158 -5.73 8.68 3.95
C TYR A 158 -4.23 8.49 3.85
N GLU A 159 -3.49 9.58 3.73
CA GLU A 159 -2.04 9.54 3.51
C GLU A 159 -1.31 10.23 4.64
N TYR A 160 -0.37 9.50 5.25
CA TYR A 160 0.44 9.94 6.37
C TYR A 160 1.92 9.86 6.04
N GLY A 161 2.70 10.78 6.61
CA GLY A 161 4.15 10.80 6.55
C GLY A 161 4.77 10.74 7.93
N LEU A 162 5.78 9.89 8.10
CA LEU A 162 6.55 9.70 9.32
C LEU A 162 7.99 10.16 9.07
N ALA A 163 8.42 11.20 9.78
CA ALA A 163 9.74 11.80 9.56
C ALA A 163 10.42 12.17 10.89
N LEU A 164 11.74 12.03 10.95
CA LEU A 164 12.55 12.49 12.08
C LEU A 164 13.26 13.79 11.68
N GLY A 165 12.67 14.92 12.04
CA GLY A 165 13.24 16.24 11.75
C GLY A 165 14.14 16.74 12.88
N LYS A 166 14.73 17.93 12.70
CA LYS A 166 15.60 18.58 13.70
C LYS A 166 14.93 18.80 15.07
N ASN A 167 13.60 18.96 15.07
CA ASN A 167 12.81 19.20 16.28
C ASN A 167 12.15 17.92 16.84
N GLY A 168 12.49 16.75 16.30
CA GLY A 168 11.94 15.47 16.69
C GLY A 168 11.02 14.84 15.65
N GLU A 169 10.21 13.90 16.12
CA GLU A 169 9.33 13.07 15.31
C GLU A 169 8.15 13.89 14.76
N MET A 170 7.78 13.63 13.51
CA MET A 170 6.66 14.27 12.83
C MET A 170 5.73 13.22 12.26
N VAL A 171 4.43 13.44 12.45
CA VAL A 171 3.36 12.79 11.69
C VAL A 171 2.63 13.86 10.91
N TYR A 172 2.81 13.87 9.59
CA TYR A 172 2.08 14.75 8.70
C TYR A 172 0.99 13.97 7.97
N GLN A 173 -0.15 14.59 7.72
CA GLN A 173 -1.23 14.03 6.92
C GLN A 173 -1.35 14.87 5.66
N TRP A 174 -1.32 14.23 4.48
CA TRP A 174 -1.57 14.90 3.20
C TRP A 174 -3.01 14.73 2.73
N GLU A 175 -3.62 13.59 3.05
CA GLU A 175 -4.99 13.27 2.63
C GLU A 175 -5.81 12.75 3.82
N PRO A 176 -7.12 13.07 3.90
CA PRO A 176 -7.86 14.00 3.03
C PRO A 176 -7.68 15.49 3.44
N GLU A 177 -7.10 15.75 4.61
CA GLU A 177 -6.89 17.11 5.12
C GLU A 177 -5.41 17.30 5.46
N GLU A 178 -4.79 18.32 4.83
CA GLU A 178 -3.38 18.62 5.03
C GLU A 178 -3.11 19.21 6.43
N GLY A 179 -2.14 18.63 7.15
CA GLY A 179 -1.71 19.16 8.43
C GLY A 179 -0.90 18.18 9.26
N TYR A 180 -0.35 18.66 10.37
CA TYR A 180 0.20 17.76 11.37
C TYR A 180 -0.93 16.91 11.94
N SER A 181 -0.80 15.59 11.84
CA SER A 181 -1.83 14.66 12.28
C SER A 181 -2.02 14.78 13.79
N ARG A 182 -3.29 14.88 14.20
CA ARG A 182 -3.68 14.75 15.61
C ARG A 182 -3.89 13.28 16.02
N PHE A 183 -3.81 12.38 15.05
CA PHE A 183 -3.98 10.95 15.22
C PHE A 183 -2.67 10.22 15.05
N GLY A 184 -2.59 9.10 15.75
CA GLY A 184 -1.46 8.21 15.73
C GLY A 184 -0.30 8.66 16.61
N ILE A 185 0.47 7.69 17.06
CA ILE A 185 1.65 7.88 17.91
C ILE A 185 2.83 7.35 17.12
N CYS A 186 3.79 8.21 16.84
CA CYS A 186 5.02 7.87 16.15
C CYS A 186 6.20 7.91 17.12
N LYS A 187 7.11 6.96 16.98
CA LYS A 187 8.42 6.96 17.63
C LYS A 187 9.47 6.58 16.62
N ILE A 188 10.49 7.40 16.44
CA ILE A 188 11.55 7.21 15.44
C ILE A 188 12.90 7.30 16.14
N GLN A 189 13.69 6.24 16.02
CA GLN A 189 15.02 6.15 16.63
C GLN A 189 16.04 5.80 15.56
N ARG A 190 17.11 6.59 15.45
CA ARG A 190 18.23 6.30 14.55
C ARG A 190 19.50 6.00 15.36
N GLU A 191 20.16 4.90 15.02
CA GLU A 191 21.46 4.49 15.56
C GLU A 191 22.39 4.14 14.39
N GLY A 192 23.42 4.98 14.18
CA GLY A 192 24.31 4.84 13.04
C GLY A 192 23.57 4.97 11.70
N ASN A 193 23.54 3.88 10.94
CA ASN A 193 22.87 3.77 9.64
C ASN A 193 21.50 3.09 9.70
N ARG A 194 20.99 2.77 10.89
CA ARG A 194 19.71 2.10 11.08
C ARG A 194 18.70 3.03 11.73
N THR A 195 17.53 3.15 11.13
CA THR A 195 16.39 3.90 11.66
C THR A 195 15.20 2.98 11.91
N ILE A 196 14.64 3.05 13.10
CA ILE A 196 13.47 2.29 13.53
C ILE A 196 12.27 3.23 13.61
N TYR A 197 11.26 2.97 12.81
CA TYR A 197 9.98 3.68 12.85
C TYR A 197 8.94 2.81 13.55
N GLN A 198 8.27 3.35 14.55
CA GLN A 198 7.14 2.73 15.21
C GLN A 198 5.94 3.65 15.08
N PHE A 199 4.81 3.10 14.65
CA PHE A 199 3.59 3.88 14.45
C PHE A 199 2.35 3.09 14.88
N SER A 200 1.57 3.68 15.78
CA SER A 200 0.22 3.23 16.10
C SER A 200 -0.76 4.20 15.46
N LEU A 201 -1.77 3.71 14.74
CA LEU A 201 -2.82 4.54 14.16
C LEU A 201 -4.20 4.01 14.58
N PRO A 202 -4.99 4.79 15.34
CA PRO A 202 -6.36 4.42 15.63
C PRO A 202 -7.18 4.25 14.34
N TRP A 203 -7.97 3.19 14.23
CA TRP A 203 -8.76 2.92 13.02
C TRP A 203 -9.71 4.06 12.64
N LYS A 204 -10.25 4.77 13.63
CA LYS A 204 -11.09 5.97 13.43
C LYS A 204 -10.37 7.08 12.66
N ALA A 205 -9.04 7.14 12.69
CA ALA A 205 -8.26 8.13 11.95
C ALA A 205 -8.39 7.96 10.44
N ILE A 206 -8.71 6.73 9.99
CA ILE A 206 -8.99 6.40 8.59
C ILE A 206 -10.48 6.11 8.36
N GLY A 207 -11.36 6.64 9.22
CA GLY A 207 -12.81 6.51 9.06
C GLY A 207 -13.37 5.09 9.28
N LEU A 208 -12.62 4.21 9.95
CA LEU A 208 -13.07 2.87 10.28
C LEU A 208 -13.52 2.76 11.74
N GLU A 209 -14.66 2.11 11.94
CA GLU A 209 -15.20 1.73 13.24
C GLU A 209 -15.54 0.24 13.23
N ASN A 210 -15.62 -0.39 14.41
CA ASN A 210 -15.95 -1.81 14.57
C ASN A 210 -15.12 -2.70 13.64
N VAL A 211 -13.79 -2.57 13.72
CA VAL A 211 -12.87 -3.29 12.84
C VAL A 211 -12.80 -4.76 13.26
N GLU A 212 -12.99 -5.64 12.28
CA GLU A 212 -13.05 -7.09 12.48
C GLU A 212 -12.08 -7.81 11.54
N ALA A 213 -11.72 -9.03 11.92
CA ALA A 213 -10.91 -9.92 11.10
C ALA A 213 -11.60 -10.23 9.75
N GLY A 214 -10.80 -10.41 8.71
CA GLY A 214 -11.23 -10.63 7.33
C GLY A 214 -11.43 -9.36 6.52
N ARG A 215 -11.37 -8.18 7.16
CA ARG A 215 -11.43 -6.90 6.44
C ARG A 215 -10.21 -6.76 5.51
N GLU A 216 -10.47 -6.36 4.26
CA GLU A 216 -9.46 -5.95 3.30
C GLU A 216 -9.39 -4.41 3.23
N ILE A 217 -8.19 -3.86 3.33
CA ILE A 217 -7.91 -2.42 3.23
C ILE A 217 -6.89 -2.23 2.09
N GLY A 218 -7.11 -1.25 1.22
CA GLY A 218 -6.09 -0.86 0.24
C GLY A 218 -4.95 -0.18 0.99
N TRP A 219 -3.72 -0.64 0.85
CA TRP A 219 -2.61 -0.14 1.65
C TRP A 219 -1.31 -0.12 0.87
N ALA A 220 -0.48 0.88 1.14
CA ALA A 220 0.85 1.01 0.60
C ALA A 220 1.75 1.78 1.57
N PHE A 221 3.06 1.57 1.46
CA PHE A 221 4.04 2.45 2.08
C PHE A 221 5.27 2.62 1.19
N THR A 222 5.93 3.77 1.36
CA THR A 222 7.22 4.08 0.75
C THR A 222 8.26 4.42 1.81
N VAL A 223 9.54 4.27 1.46
CA VAL A 223 10.68 4.81 2.20
C VAL A 223 11.41 5.75 1.25
N ASN A 224 11.35 7.05 1.54
CA ASN A 224 11.97 8.09 0.73
C ASN A 224 13.46 8.20 1.07
N GLU A 225 14.26 8.53 0.06
CA GLU A 225 15.73 8.56 0.14
C GLU A 225 16.27 9.94 -0.25
N ASN A 226 17.17 10.48 0.58
CA ASN A 226 17.90 11.73 0.37
C ASN A 226 19.30 11.72 1.01
N ASP A 227 20.36 11.56 0.22
CA ASP A 227 21.77 11.67 0.67
C ASP A 227 22.30 13.10 0.91
N GLY A 228 21.45 14.13 1.00
CA GLY A 228 21.89 15.53 1.16
C GLY A 228 21.78 16.41 -0.08
N ASP A 229 21.76 15.81 -1.27
CA ASP A 229 21.68 16.53 -2.57
C ASP A 229 20.25 16.58 -3.15
N GLY A 230 19.25 16.30 -2.31
CA GLY A 230 17.84 16.30 -2.68
C GLY A 230 17.26 14.89 -2.81
N PHE A 231 15.95 14.84 -3.11
CA PHE A 231 15.19 13.59 -3.21
C PHE A 231 15.76 12.68 -4.32
N ARG A 232 16.32 11.53 -3.94
CA ARG A 232 16.90 10.53 -4.86
C ARG A 232 15.88 9.54 -5.38
N GLY A 233 14.74 9.41 -4.71
CA GLY A 233 13.69 8.46 -5.05
C GLY A 233 13.14 7.79 -3.80
N TRP A 234 12.57 6.60 -3.99
CA TRP A 234 11.94 5.87 -2.90
C TRP A 234 12.04 4.35 -3.09
N LEU A 235 11.91 3.63 -1.98
CA LEU A 235 11.50 2.24 -1.97
C LEU A 235 9.97 2.16 -1.82
N GLU A 236 9.31 1.22 -2.46
CA GLU A 236 7.86 0.99 -2.31
C GLU A 236 7.53 -0.50 -2.09
N TRP A 237 6.72 -0.79 -1.08
CA TRP A 237 6.16 -2.15 -0.91
C TRP A 237 5.00 -2.41 -1.88
N ALA A 238 4.17 -1.39 -2.10
CA ALA A 238 3.15 -1.32 -3.14
C ALA A 238 3.17 0.08 -3.74
N GLY A 239 2.83 0.20 -5.03
CA GLY A 239 2.88 1.47 -5.75
C GLY A 239 1.73 2.40 -5.38
N GLY A 240 1.67 3.54 -6.06
CA GLY A 240 0.52 4.45 -6.04
C GLY A 240 0.63 5.66 -5.12
N ILE A 241 1.60 5.70 -4.20
CA ILE A 241 1.86 6.87 -3.34
C ILE A 241 2.76 7.87 -4.07
N CYS A 242 3.94 7.44 -4.49
CA CYS A 242 4.92 8.27 -5.20
C CYS A 242 4.78 8.11 -6.72
N GLY A 243 5.22 9.12 -7.48
CA GLY A 243 5.06 9.17 -8.93
C GLY A 243 3.66 9.64 -9.33
N LYS A 244 2.74 8.71 -9.61
CA LYS A 244 1.36 9.03 -10.02
C LYS A 244 0.41 8.53 -8.94
N LYS A 245 -0.11 9.47 -8.13
CA LYS A 245 -1.09 9.21 -7.06
C LYS A 245 -2.25 8.35 -7.59
N ASP A 246 -2.23 7.05 -7.29
CA ASP A 246 -3.09 6.03 -7.90
C ASP A 246 -3.30 4.83 -6.93
N ALA A 247 -4.43 4.83 -6.24
CA ALA A 247 -4.84 3.81 -5.29
C ALA A 247 -5.25 2.47 -5.93
N SER A 248 -5.29 2.38 -7.27
CA SER A 248 -5.44 1.08 -7.96
C SER A 248 -4.14 0.25 -7.94
N LEU A 249 -3.01 0.89 -7.61
CA LEU A 249 -1.71 0.26 -7.47
C LEU A 249 -1.38 -0.19 -6.03
N PHE A 250 -2.29 0.07 -5.09
CA PHE A 250 -2.11 -0.32 -3.70
C PHE A 250 -2.08 -1.85 -3.53
N GLY A 251 -1.42 -2.28 -2.45
CA GLY A 251 -1.51 -3.63 -1.94
C GLY A 251 -2.81 -3.85 -1.16
N LYS A 252 -3.02 -5.10 -0.73
CA LYS A 252 -4.11 -5.49 0.17
C LYS A 252 -3.55 -5.74 1.56
N LEU A 253 -4.00 -4.97 2.55
CA LEU A 253 -3.83 -5.29 3.96
C LEU A 253 -5.04 -6.11 4.43
N ILE A 254 -4.81 -7.36 4.84
CA ILE A 254 -5.87 -8.28 5.26
C ILE A 254 -5.73 -8.52 6.75
N LEU A 255 -6.77 -8.17 7.51
CA LEU A 255 -6.78 -8.36 8.96
C LEU A 255 -7.02 -9.83 9.30
N GLU A 256 -6.03 -10.50 9.86
CA GLU A 256 -6.15 -11.92 10.20
C GLU A 256 -6.92 -12.13 11.50
N LYS A 257 -7.57 -13.28 11.62
CA LYS A 257 -8.23 -13.68 12.86
C LYS A 257 -7.21 -13.78 13.99
N ARG A 258 -7.68 -13.53 15.21
CA ARG A 258 -6.95 -13.89 16.42
C ARG A 258 -6.72 -15.41 16.42
N GLY A 259 -5.45 -15.81 16.36
CA GLY A 259 -5.00 -17.18 16.56
C GLY A 259 -5.06 -17.61 18.02
#